data_AF-A0A0G0WYR7-F1
#
_entry.id   AF-A0A0G0WYR7-F1
#
_cell.length_a   1.000
_cell.length_b   1.000
_cell.length_c   1.000
_cell.angle_alpha   90.00
_cell.angle_beta   90.00
_cell.angle_gamma   90.00
#
_symmetry.space_group_name_H-M   'P 1'
#
loop_
_entity.id
_entity.type
_entity.pdbx_description
1 polymer ?
#
loop_
_entity_poly.entity_id
_entity_poly.type
_entity_poly.pdbx_seq_one_letter_code
_entity_poly.pdbx_strand_id
1 'polypeptide(L)'
;MDAKLEKRIREKIREIPNWPKHGVSFKDITPLLEDKLLFSKVIDELAKPYLKTKIDKIVGIDARGFLLASALAYKLKTGVAIIRKKGKLPAKIISKEYSLEYASNTIEMHQDSILPGEKVLIIDDVLATGGTIKAALGLVKQLEGKVSGVEFLIELKYLNGRRIIKGQKVKSLISYGSPQKKQDAKEAAEIGLIGGSGFYQFFGKDAKEIEVDTEFGMPSDKITIGKIFGKKVAFLPRHGKKHSIPPHKVPYKANIMALKQLGVKKIIASSAAGSLQTRIKPGDFVLPDQFVDRTKNRDDTFFNGPKVAHIEMAYPYCKVLRETAKLQSKRIKIKCHPAGTAVVIEGPRFSTLADSLSYSKNGWDLINMTQYPEVVLAAEMGICYLNISIITDYDVGVYAKSKTSPVSIEQVLYNFKNNTETLKYFISKIIENIGGHDSCECQKKSERALVK
;
A
#
# COMPACT_ATOMS: atom_id res chain seq x y z
N MET A 1 16.62 0.33 -25.06
CA MET A 1 16.52 1.80 -24.96
C MET A 1 17.66 2.30 -24.09
N ASP A 2 18.28 3.41 -24.47
CA ASP A 2 19.32 4.08 -23.65
C ASP A 2 18.70 4.72 -22.39
N ALA A 3 19.42 4.65 -21.26
CA ALA A 3 18.99 5.17 -19.95
C ALA A 3 18.68 6.69 -19.99
N LYS A 4 19.38 7.45 -20.83
CA LYS A 4 19.12 8.88 -21.02
C LYS A 4 17.75 9.14 -21.67
N LEU A 5 17.36 8.31 -22.62
CA LEU A 5 16.04 8.40 -23.25
C LEU A 5 14.94 8.01 -22.26
N GLU A 6 15.13 6.94 -21.49
CA GLU A 6 14.19 6.54 -20.45
C GLU A 6 13.93 7.67 -19.45
N LYS A 7 15.00 8.31 -18.96
CA LYS A 7 14.91 9.44 -18.02
C LYS A 7 14.08 10.59 -18.60
N ARG A 8 14.36 10.98 -19.85
CA ARG A 8 13.60 12.04 -20.53
C ARG A 8 12.13 11.71 -20.74
N ILE A 9 11.81 10.45 -21.07
CA ILE A 9 10.42 9.99 -21.16
C ILE A 9 9.75 10.20 -19.81
N ARG A 10 10.35 9.71 -18.71
CA ARG A 10 9.78 9.83 -17.36
C ARG A 10 9.56 11.27 -16.92
N GLU A 11 10.50 12.17 -17.22
CA GLU A 11 10.38 13.62 -16.94
C GLU A 11 9.21 14.29 -17.69
N LYS A 12 8.80 13.72 -18.84
CA LYS A 12 7.71 14.23 -19.68
C LYS A 12 6.36 13.53 -19.46
N ILE A 13 6.30 12.52 -18.60
CA ILE A 13 5.02 11.98 -18.14
C ILE A 13 4.55 12.80 -16.94
N ARG A 14 3.44 13.53 -17.11
CA ARG A 14 2.84 14.31 -16.04
C ARG A 14 1.94 13.42 -15.18
N GLU A 15 2.05 13.53 -13.87
CA GLU A 15 1.20 12.82 -12.93
C GLU A 15 0.03 13.71 -12.49
N ILE A 16 -1.19 13.25 -12.73
CA ILE A 16 -2.41 13.93 -12.31
C ILE A 16 -3.04 13.09 -11.17
N PRO A 17 -2.95 13.54 -9.91
CA PRO A 17 -3.55 12.81 -8.79
C PRO A 17 -5.09 12.91 -8.82
N ASN A 18 -5.75 11.89 -8.29
CA ASN A 18 -7.20 11.80 -8.11
C ASN A 18 -8.02 11.97 -9.41
N TRP A 19 -7.48 11.51 -10.55
CA TRP A 19 -8.16 11.56 -11.84
C TRP A 19 -8.19 10.17 -12.49
N PRO A 20 -9.31 9.75 -13.13
CA PRO A 20 -10.59 10.46 -13.24
C PRO A 20 -11.43 10.38 -11.96
N LYS A 21 -10.93 9.67 -10.92
CA LYS A 21 -11.59 9.49 -9.63
C LYS A 21 -10.57 9.58 -8.50
N HIS A 22 -11.03 9.88 -7.29
CA HIS A 22 -10.20 9.92 -6.09
C HIS A 22 -9.46 8.59 -5.86
N GLY A 23 -8.19 8.66 -5.47
CA GLY A 23 -7.31 7.51 -5.27
C GLY A 23 -6.59 7.00 -6.54
N VAL A 24 -6.92 7.53 -7.73
CA VAL A 24 -6.23 7.15 -8.98
C VAL A 24 -5.17 8.18 -9.35
N SER A 25 -3.93 7.73 -9.56
CA SER A 25 -2.85 8.55 -10.14
C SER A 25 -2.80 8.33 -11.65
N PHE A 26 -3.24 9.33 -12.42
CA PHE A 26 -3.27 9.26 -13.86
C PHE A 26 -1.93 9.69 -14.47
N LYS A 27 -1.44 8.89 -15.43
CA LYS A 27 -0.22 9.20 -16.20
C LYS A 27 -0.61 9.88 -17.49
N ASP A 28 -0.42 11.19 -17.54
CA ASP A 28 -0.67 12.02 -18.70
C ASP A 28 0.57 12.08 -19.61
N ILE A 29 0.42 11.55 -20.81
CA ILE A 29 1.48 11.49 -21.83
C ILE A 29 1.53 12.74 -22.71
N THR A 30 0.59 13.68 -22.56
CA THR A 30 0.49 14.85 -23.44
C THR A 30 1.79 15.67 -23.54
N PRO A 31 2.50 15.97 -22.43
CA PRO A 31 3.76 16.72 -22.53
C PRO A 31 4.88 15.97 -23.27
N LEU A 32 4.82 14.64 -23.34
CA LEU A 32 5.72 13.83 -24.17
C LEU A 32 5.36 13.95 -25.65
N LEU A 33 4.07 13.94 -25.98
CA LEU A 33 3.57 14.08 -27.35
C LEU A 33 3.89 15.45 -27.95
N GLU A 34 3.89 16.51 -27.12
CA GLU A 34 4.25 17.89 -27.52
C GLU A 34 5.75 18.07 -27.79
N ASP A 35 6.62 17.23 -27.22
CA ASP A 35 8.06 17.28 -27.48
C ASP A 35 8.39 16.56 -28.80
N LYS A 36 8.48 17.35 -29.88
CA LYS A 36 8.74 16.87 -31.26
C LYS A 36 9.93 15.91 -31.37
N LEU A 37 11.00 16.13 -30.60
CA LEU A 37 12.20 15.29 -30.65
C LEU A 37 12.03 14.01 -29.83
N LEU A 38 11.38 14.10 -28.67
CA LEU A 38 11.13 12.96 -27.81
C LEU A 38 10.10 12.01 -28.42
N PHE A 39 8.99 12.54 -28.94
CA PHE A 39 7.95 11.74 -29.58
C PHE A 39 8.50 10.92 -30.75
N SER A 40 9.28 11.56 -31.64
CA SER A 40 9.96 10.87 -32.75
C SER A 40 10.85 9.72 -32.27
N LYS A 41 11.67 9.95 -31.24
CA LYS A 41 12.54 8.93 -30.65
C LYS A 41 11.76 7.78 -29.99
N VAL A 42 10.63 8.08 -29.36
CA VAL A 42 9.74 7.07 -28.77
C VAL A 42 9.18 6.16 -29.86
N ILE A 43 8.73 6.72 -30.98
CA ILE A 43 8.25 5.94 -32.13
C ILE A 43 9.39 5.09 -32.73
N ASP A 44 10.60 5.63 -32.83
CA ASP A 44 11.77 4.86 -33.26
C ASP A 44 12.03 3.65 -32.35
N GLU A 45 12.01 3.82 -31.02
CA GLU A 45 12.20 2.71 -30.07
C GLU A 45 11.09 1.66 -30.13
N LEU A 46 9.84 2.10 -30.34
CA LEU A 46 8.70 1.20 -30.51
C LEU A 46 8.77 0.42 -31.82
N ALA A 47 9.27 1.03 -32.90
CA ALA A 47 9.41 0.40 -34.22
C ALA A 47 10.56 -0.60 -34.29
N LYS A 48 11.67 -0.39 -33.56
CA LYS A 48 12.91 -1.19 -33.61
C LYS A 48 12.70 -2.72 -33.68
N PRO A 49 11.86 -3.36 -32.85
CA PRO A 49 11.67 -4.82 -32.88
C PRO A 49 11.00 -5.33 -34.17
N TYR A 50 10.29 -4.46 -34.87
CA TYR A 50 9.41 -4.84 -35.98
C TYR A 50 9.95 -4.42 -37.35
N LEU A 51 11.10 -3.74 -37.43
CA LEU A 51 11.71 -3.31 -38.71
C LEU A 51 11.99 -4.45 -39.69
N LYS A 52 12.18 -5.68 -39.18
CA LYS A 52 12.41 -6.90 -39.99
C LYS A 52 11.24 -7.88 -39.94
N THR A 53 10.13 -7.50 -39.31
CA THR A 53 8.95 -8.34 -39.14
C THR A 53 7.83 -7.80 -40.03
N LYS A 54 7.25 -8.63 -40.89
CA LYS A 54 6.05 -8.24 -41.64
C LYS A 54 4.88 -8.05 -40.69
N ILE A 55 4.40 -6.81 -40.58
CA ILE A 55 3.17 -6.41 -39.90
C ILE A 55 2.28 -5.78 -40.96
N ASP A 56 1.02 -6.21 -41.04
CA ASP A 56 0.07 -5.70 -42.05
C ASP A 56 -0.70 -4.49 -41.49
N LYS A 57 -1.08 -4.54 -40.20
CA LYS A 57 -1.83 -3.46 -39.53
C LYS A 57 -1.35 -3.19 -38.10
N ILE A 58 -1.35 -1.91 -37.71
CA ILE A 58 -1.25 -1.47 -36.31
C ILE A 58 -2.65 -1.20 -35.78
N VAL A 59 -3.04 -1.84 -34.68
CA VAL A 59 -4.31 -1.58 -34.01
C VAL A 59 -4.08 -0.62 -32.85
N GLY A 60 -4.67 0.58 -32.94
CA GLY A 60 -4.71 1.54 -31.85
C GLY A 60 -6.00 1.46 -31.03
N ILE A 61 -5.92 1.67 -29.72
CA ILE A 61 -7.07 1.62 -28.81
C ILE A 61 -7.41 3.03 -28.30
N ASP A 62 -8.60 3.50 -28.66
CA ASP A 62 -9.17 4.81 -28.29
C ASP A 62 -8.20 6.01 -28.49
N ALA A 63 -8.65 7.21 -28.11
CA ALA A 63 -8.03 8.48 -28.51
C ALA A 63 -6.48 8.53 -28.46
N ARG A 64 -5.85 8.14 -27.34
CA ARG A 64 -4.39 8.24 -27.17
C ARG A 64 -3.63 7.10 -27.84
N GLY A 65 -4.19 5.88 -27.85
CA GLY A 65 -3.64 4.77 -28.61
C GLY A 65 -3.57 5.06 -30.11
N PHE A 66 -4.50 5.85 -30.67
CA PHE A 66 -4.48 6.24 -32.08
C PHE A 66 -3.25 7.06 -32.48
N LEU A 67 -2.79 7.94 -31.59
CA LEU A 67 -1.63 8.80 -31.85
C LEU A 67 -0.36 7.95 -32.01
N LEU A 68 -0.19 6.97 -31.11
CA LEU A 68 0.91 6.01 -31.16
C LEU A 68 0.79 5.07 -32.36
N ALA A 69 -0.41 4.52 -32.59
CA ALA A 69 -0.67 3.59 -33.67
C ALA A 69 -0.41 4.20 -35.05
N SER A 70 -0.89 5.43 -35.27
CA SER A 70 -0.73 6.13 -36.55
C SER A 70 0.74 6.43 -36.86
N ALA A 71 1.48 6.94 -35.87
CA ALA A 71 2.89 7.25 -36.04
C ALA A 71 3.75 5.98 -36.24
N LEU A 72 3.43 4.90 -35.51
CA LEU A 72 4.11 3.62 -35.66
C LEU A 72 3.82 2.97 -37.01
N ALA A 73 2.57 3.01 -37.48
CA ALA A 73 2.18 2.51 -38.79
C ALA A 73 2.87 3.28 -39.92
N TYR A 74 2.97 4.60 -39.81
CA TYR A 74 3.74 5.42 -40.74
C TYR A 74 5.22 5.00 -40.78
N LYS A 75 5.84 4.79 -39.61
CA LYS A 75 7.24 4.36 -39.51
C LYS A 75 7.48 2.96 -40.11
N LEU A 76 6.54 2.04 -39.92
CA LEU A 76 6.63 0.66 -40.40
C LEU A 76 6.06 0.45 -41.81
N LYS A 77 5.46 1.49 -42.42
CA LYS A 77 4.77 1.46 -43.72
C LYS A 77 3.65 0.40 -43.78
N THR A 78 2.77 0.42 -42.78
CA THR A 78 1.66 -0.54 -42.64
C THR A 78 0.31 0.18 -42.56
N GLY A 79 -0.79 -0.57 -42.60
CA GLY A 79 -2.12 -0.03 -42.33
C GLY A 79 -2.36 0.28 -40.84
N VAL A 80 -3.45 1.00 -40.56
CA VAL A 80 -3.97 1.24 -39.20
C VAL A 80 -5.39 0.71 -39.10
N ALA A 81 -5.67 -0.01 -38.02
CA ALA A 81 -7.02 -0.34 -37.59
C ALA A 81 -7.28 0.31 -36.23
N ILE A 82 -8.54 0.64 -35.94
CA ILE A 82 -8.91 1.35 -34.72
C ILE A 82 -9.91 0.56 -33.91
N ILE A 83 -9.74 0.60 -32.59
CA ILE A 83 -10.71 0.15 -31.60
C ILE A 83 -11.22 1.37 -30.87
N ARG A 84 -12.54 1.53 -30.78
CA ARG A 84 -13.18 2.66 -30.09
C ARG A 84 -14.08 2.18 -28.96
N LYS A 85 -14.43 3.10 -28.05
CA LYS A 85 -15.57 2.89 -27.15
C LYS A 85 -16.89 2.79 -27.92
N LYS A 86 -17.85 2.11 -27.31
CA LYS A 86 -19.21 1.91 -27.84
C LYS A 86 -19.81 3.19 -28.47
N GLY A 87 -20.38 3.04 -29.66
CA GLY A 87 -21.16 4.08 -30.34
C GLY A 87 -20.32 5.16 -31.03
N LYS A 88 -19.05 4.87 -31.36
CA LYS A 88 -18.12 5.82 -31.98
C LYS A 88 -17.61 5.41 -33.35
N LEU A 89 -18.04 4.25 -33.86
CA LEU A 89 -17.68 3.72 -35.17
C LEU A 89 -18.91 3.74 -36.09
N PRO A 90 -18.80 4.27 -37.33
CA PRO A 90 -19.95 4.47 -38.21
C PRO A 90 -20.36 3.25 -39.04
N ALA A 91 -19.47 2.28 -39.28
CA ALA A 91 -19.74 1.12 -40.12
C ALA A 91 -20.16 -0.11 -39.29
N LYS A 92 -20.35 -1.28 -39.93
CA LYS A 92 -20.68 -2.54 -39.23
C LYS A 92 -19.58 -2.89 -38.23
N ILE A 93 -19.97 -3.17 -36.99
CA ILE A 93 -19.04 -3.41 -35.87
C ILE A 93 -19.12 -4.83 -35.32
N ILE A 94 -18.05 -5.23 -34.64
CA ILE A 94 -18.03 -6.27 -33.61
C ILE A 94 -17.69 -5.62 -32.26
N SER A 95 -18.21 -6.17 -31.17
CA SER A 95 -18.05 -5.61 -29.83
C SER A 95 -17.56 -6.65 -28.82
N LYS A 96 -16.81 -6.18 -27.82
CA LYS A 96 -16.41 -6.95 -26.64
C LYS A 96 -16.59 -6.12 -25.39
N GLU A 97 -17.29 -6.68 -24.43
CA GLU A 97 -17.40 -6.14 -23.09
C GLU A 97 -16.23 -6.65 -22.22
N TYR A 98 -15.74 -5.79 -21.34
CA TYR A 98 -14.82 -6.17 -20.28
C TYR A 98 -15.17 -5.44 -18.99
N SER A 99 -14.93 -6.11 -17.88
CA SER A 99 -15.13 -5.55 -16.55
C SER A 99 -13.81 -4.91 -16.07
N LEU A 100 -13.88 -3.65 -15.69
CA LEU A 100 -13.00 -3.08 -14.66
C LEU A 100 -13.62 -3.39 -13.29
N GLU A 101 -12.84 -3.32 -12.21
CA GLU A 101 -13.28 -3.66 -10.84
C GLU A 101 -14.59 -2.97 -10.40
N TYR A 102 -14.96 -1.84 -11.02
CA TYR A 102 -16.13 -1.04 -10.66
C TYR A 102 -16.97 -0.53 -11.85
N ALA A 103 -16.73 -1.02 -13.08
CA ALA A 103 -17.52 -0.64 -14.27
C ALA A 103 -17.31 -1.64 -15.43
N SER A 104 -18.37 -2.03 -16.12
CA SER A 104 -18.24 -2.70 -17.42
C SER A 104 -18.09 -1.66 -18.54
N ASN A 105 -17.12 -1.87 -19.42
CA ASN A 105 -16.88 -1.04 -20.58
C ASN A 105 -16.94 -1.89 -21.84
N THR A 106 -17.47 -1.33 -22.92
CA THR A 106 -17.54 -2.00 -24.22
C THR A 106 -16.65 -1.29 -25.23
N ILE A 107 -15.84 -2.06 -25.94
CA ILE A 107 -15.05 -1.61 -27.09
C ILE A 107 -15.51 -2.27 -28.37
N GLU A 108 -15.34 -1.56 -29.48
CA GLU A 108 -15.84 -1.92 -30.82
C GLU A 108 -14.74 -1.77 -31.87
N MET A 109 -14.83 -2.57 -32.92
CA MET A 109 -13.99 -2.54 -34.13
C MET A 109 -14.87 -2.77 -35.36
N HIS A 110 -14.56 -2.19 -36.52
CA HIS A 110 -15.30 -2.52 -37.75
C HIS A 110 -15.01 -3.97 -38.18
N GLN A 111 -16.02 -4.66 -38.70
CA GLN A 111 -15.93 -6.06 -39.10
C GLN A 111 -14.93 -6.32 -40.25
N ASP A 112 -14.64 -5.30 -41.04
CA ASP A 112 -13.71 -5.30 -42.18
C ASP A 112 -12.34 -4.69 -41.84
N SER A 113 -12.11 -4.29 -40.59
CA SER A 113 -10.85 -3.64 -40.19
C SER A 113 -9.64 -4.55 -40.29
N ILE A 114 -9.83 -5.87 -40.18
CA ILE A 114 -8.76 -6.88 -40.23
C ILE A 114 -9.24 -8.02 -41.12
N LEU A 115 -8.42 -8.40 -42.09
CA LEU A 115 -8.67 -9.54 -42.95
C LEU A 115 -8.08 -10.83 -42.33
N PRO A 116 -8.70 -12.00 -42.58
CA PRO A 116 -8.21 -13.26 -42.05
C PRO A 116 -6.72 -13.49 -42.37
N GLY A 117 -5.94 -13.81 -41.33
CA GLY A 117 -4.51 -14.09 -41.45
C GLY A 117 -3.57 -12.89 -41.43
N GLU A 118 -4.07 -11.65 -41.48
CA GLU A 118 -3.25 -10.43 -41.35
C GLU A 118 -2.47 -10.43 -40.03
N LYS A 119 -1.19 -10.05 -40.09
CA LYS A 119 -0.33 -9.91 -38.93
C LYS A 119 -0.53 -8.54 -38.30
N VAL A 120 -0.95 -8.54 -37.05
CA VAL A 120 -1.40 -7.33 -36.34
C VAL A 120 -0.50 -7.05 -35.14
N LEU A 121 -0.11 -5.79 -34.99
CA LEU A 121 0.52 -5.28 -33.76
C LEU A 121 -0.50 -4.39 -33.03
N ILE A 122 -0.82 -4.71 -31.77
CA ILE A 122 -1.72 -3.87 -30.97
C ILE A 122 -0.88 -2.91 -30.13
N ILE A 123 -1.26 -1.64 -30.08
CA ILE A 123 -0.58 -0.63 -29.27
C ILE A 123 -1.58 0.25 -28.51
N ASP A 124 -1.24 0.57 -27.28
CA ASP A 124 -1.96 1.55 -26.46
C ASP A 124 -0.99 2.39 -25.63
N ASP A 125 -1.48 3.45 -24.99
CA ASP A 125 -0.65 4.31 -24.18
C ASP A 125 -0.28 3.69 -22.82
N VAL A 126 -1.22 3.03 -22.14
CA VAL A 126 -1.01 2.49 -20.78
C VAL A 126 -1.54 1.06 -20.62
N LEU A 127 -0.66 0.13 -20.19
CA LEU A 127 -1.09 -1.13 -19.59
C LEU A 127 -1.37 -0.94 -18.10
N ALA A 128 -2.65 -0.88 -17.76
CA ALA A 128 -3.15 -0.86 -16.38
C ALA A 128 -3.54 -2.28 -15.91
N THR A 129 -4.82 -2.52 -15.63
CA THR A 129 -5.34 -3.83 -15.17
C THR A 129 -5.38 -4.90 -16.27
N GLY A 130 -5.27 -4.53 -17.54
CA GLY A 130 -5.25 -5.46 -18.68
C GLY A 130 -6.61 -5.82 -19.29
N GLY A 131 -7.73 -5.29 -18.76
CA GLY A 131 -9.08 -5.57 -19.27
C GLY A 131 -9.28 -5.12 -20.73
N THR A 132 -8.93 -3.87 -21.05
CA THR A 132 -9.09 -3.30 -22.39
C THR A 132 -8.33 -4.10 -23.46
N ILE A 133 -7.07 -4.45 -23.17
CA ILE A 133 -6.25 -5.20 -24.12
C ILE A 133 -6.75 -6.64 -24.28
N LYS A 134 -7.28 -7.28 -23.24
CA LYS A 134 -7.91 -8.60 -23.35
C LYS A 134 -9.09 -8.56 -24.33
N ALA A 135 -9.94 -7.54 -24.22
CA ALA A 135 -11.06 -7.36 -25.13
C ALA A 135 -10.58 -7.05 -26.55
N ALA A 136 -9.53 -6.24 -26.72
CA ALA A 136 -8.95 -5.93 -28.02
C ALA A 136 -8.38 -7.17 -28.73
N LEU A 137 -7.63 -8.01 -27.99
CA LEU A 137 -7.18 -9.31 -28.47
C LEU A 137 -8.34 -10.20 -28.90
N GLY A 138 -9.46 -10.15 -28.16
CA GLY A 138 -10.69 -10.86 -28.50
C GLY A 138 -11.30 -10.40 -29.83
N LEU A 139 -11.35 -9.09 -30.07
CA LEU A 139 -11.83 -8.52 -31.34
C LEU A 139 -10.94 -8.93 -32.52
N VAL A 140 -9.62 -8.78 -32.38
CA VAL A 140 -8.66 -9.16 -33.43
C VAL A 140 -8.76 -10.66 -33.75
N LYS A 141 -8.86 -11.51 -32.72
CA LYS A 141 -9.02 -12.96 -32.90
C LYS A 141 -10.35 -13.31 -33.57
N GLN A 142 -11.42 -12.58 -33.27
CA GLN A 142 -12.73 -12.78 -33.90
C GLN A 142 -12.73 -12.46 -35.39
N LEU A 143 -11.85 -11.56 -35.85
CA LEU A 143 -11.61 -11.30 -37.27
C LEU A 143 -10.48 -12.15 -37.86
N GLU A 144 -10.07 -13.23 -37.17
CA GLU A 144 -9.03 -14.17 -37.59
C GLU A 144 -7.65 -13.52 -37.84
N GLY A 145 -7.40 -12.36 -37.22
CA GLY A 145 -6.10 -11.69 -37.24
C GLY A 145 -5.05 -12.42 -36.38
N LYS A 146 -3.80 -12.39 -36.83
CA LYS A 146 -2.65 -12.99 -36.14
C LYS A 146 -1.91 -11.93 -35.34
N VAL A 147 -2.06 -11.94 -34.02
CA VAL A 147 -1.40 -10.98 -33.13
C VAL A 147 0.10 -11.29 -33.04
N SER A 148 0.92 -10.40 -33.60
CA SER A 148 2.39 -10.50 -33.59
C SER A 148 3.00 -10.00 -32.28
N GLY A 149 2.31 -9.09 -31.60
CA GLY A 149 2.73 -8.52 -30.34
C GLY A 149 1.71 -7.52 -29.78
N VAL A 150 1.96 -7.11 -28.54
CA VAL A 150 1.23 -6.05 -27.86
C VAL A 150 2.25 -5.09 -27.23
N GLU A 151 2.15 -3.82 -27.59
CA GLU A 151 3.05 -2.75 -27.15
C GLU A 151 2.31 -1.72 -26.31
N PHE A 152 3.03 -1.16 -25.34
CA PHE A 152 2.54 -0.05 -24.53
C PHE A 152 3.61 1.02 -24.37
N LEU A 153 3.22 2.29 -24.33
CA LEU A 153 4.16 3.34 -23.92
C LEU A 153 4.51 3.19 -22.43
N ILE A 154 3.50 2.99 -21.58
CA ILE A 154 3.62 2.88 -20.12
C ILE A 154 3.03 1.56 -19.63
N GLU A 155 3.69 0.91 -18.67
CA GLU A 155 3.12 -0.17 -17.88
C GLU A 155 3.04 0.20 -16.40
N LEU A 156 1.87 0.01 -15.79
CA LEU A 156 1.65 0.14 -14.35
C LEU A 156 1.76 -1.25 -13.72
N LYS A 157 2.98 -1.64 -13.36
CA LYS A 157 3.30 -3.03 -12.96
C LYS A 157 2.57 -3.49 -11.70
N TYR A 158 2.23 -2.56 -10.81
CA TYR A 158 1.45 -2.82 -9.60
C TYR A 158 0.01 -3.27 -9.89
N LEU A 159 -0.54 -2.97 -11.07
CA LEU A 159 -1.88 -3.43 -11.49
C LEU A 159 -1.89 -4.82 -12.14
N ASN A 160 -0.72 -5.46 -12.27
CA ASN A 160 -0.58 -6.85 -12.72
C ASN A 160 -1.23 -7.18 -14.10
N GLY A 161 -1.41 -6.20 -14.99
CA GLY A 161 -2.16 -6.37 -16.24
C GLY A 161 -1.63 -7.46 -17.18
N ARG A 162 -0.32 -7.73 -17.18
CA ARG A 162 0.28 -8.83 -17.96
C ARG A 162 -0.30 -10.20 -17.63
N ARG A 163 -0.82 -10.42 -16.42
CA ARG A 163 -1.41 -11.72 -16.03
C ARG A 163 -2.64 -12.08 -16.88
N ILE A 164 -3.41 -11.08 -17.29
CA ILE A 164 -4.64 -11.28 -18.07
C ILE A 164 -4.34 -11.69 -19.51
N ILE A 165 -3.19 -11.27 -20.04
CA ILE A 165 -2.75 -11.50 -21.42
C ILE A 165 -1.58 -12.48 -21.50
N LYS A 166 -1.53 -13.44 -20.57
CA LYS A 166 -0.51 -14.49 -20.50
C LYS A 166 -0.46 -15.26 -21.83
N GLY A 167 0.73 -15.41 -22.40
CA GLY A 167 0.96 -16.07 -23.69
C GLY A 167 1.11 -15.11 -24.88
N GLN A 168 0.83 -13.82 -24.71
CA GLN A 168 1.13 -12.80 -25.72
C GLN A 168 2.57 -12.28 -25.57
N LYS A 169 3.18 -11.86 -26.69
CA LYS A 169 4.44 -11.10 -26.67
C LYS A 169 4.15 -9.66 -26.27
N VAL A 170 4.35 -9.35 -24.99
CA VAL A 170 4.04 -8.03 -24.42
C VAL A 170 5.31 -7.25 -24.14
N LYS A 171 5.38 -6.02 -24.65
CA LYS A 171 6.46 -5.09 -24.38
C LYS A 171 5.90 -3.72 -23.99
N SER A 172 6.66 -3.02 -23.17
CA SER A 172 6.31 -1.69 -22.68
C SER A 172 7.57 -0.84 -22.69
N LEU A 173 7.49 0.40 -23.15
CA LEU A 173 8.66 1.25 -23.30
C LEU A 173 9.21 1.71 -21.95
N ILE A 174 8.31 2.12 -21.05
CA ILE A 174 8.64 2.39 -19.65
C ILE A 174 7.66 1.69 -18.71
N SER A 175 8.07 1.52 -17.46
CA SER A 175 7.22 0.94 -16.42
C SER A 175 7.30 1.72 -15.12
N TYR A 176 6.18 1.78 -14.41
CA TYR A 176 6.06 2.31 -13.05
C TYR A 176 5.68 1.19 -12.08
N GLY A 177 6.22 1.29 -10.87
CA GLY A 177 6.15 0.23 -9.87
C GLY A 177 7.03 -0.96 -10.23
N SER A 178 7.35 -1.75 -9.22
CA SER A 178 8.01 -3.02 -9.43
C SER A 178 6.96 -4.07 -9.78
N PRO A 179 7.20 -4.97 -10.76
CA PRO A 179 6.32 -6.12 -10.93
C PRO A 179 6.44 -6.90 -9.64
N GLN A 180 5.30 -7.23 -9.05
CA GLN A 180 5.28 -7.99 -7.81
C GLN A 180 5.94 -9.34 -8.08
N LYS A 181 7.24 -9.45 -7.76
CA LYS A 181 7.93 -10.73 -7.62
C LYS A 181 7.29 -11.39 -6.42
N LYS A 182 6.19 -12.10 -6.67
CA LYS A 182 5.50 -12.96 -5.69
C LYS A 182 6.44 -14.00 -5.04
N GLN A 183 7.67 -14.15 -5.54
CA GLN A 183 8.59 -15.23 -5.17
C GLN A 183 9.67 -14.82 -4.15
N ASP A 184 10.01 -13.53 -4.03
CA ASP A 184 11.02 -13.07 -3.03
C ASP A 184 10.40 -12.51 -1.75
N ALA A 185 9.09 -12.20 -1.76
CA ALA A 185 8.35 -11.62 -0.63
C ALA A 185 7.57 -12.66 0.19
N LYS A 186 7.22 -13.82 -0.38
CA LYS A 186 6.54 -14.87 0.40
C LYS A 186 7.51 -15.40 1.47
N GLU A 187 7.21 -15.10 2.73
CA GLU A 187 7.92 -15.56 3.95
C GLU A 187 9.29 -14.91 4.22
N ALA A 188 9.39 -13.60 3.96
CA ALA A 188 10.53 -12.80 4.37
C ALA A 188 10.60 -12.60 5.90
N ALA A 189 9.45 -12.53 6.58
CA ALA A 189 9.38 -12.47 8.05
C ALA A 189 8.01 -12.92 8.57
N GLU A 190 7.97 -13.62 9.71
CA GLU A 190 6.72 -14.00 10.37
C GLU A 190 6.26 -12.98 11.42
N ILE A 191 7.17 -12.11 11.85
CA ILE A 191 6.94 -11.10 12.89
C ILE A 191 7.19 -9.72 12.29
N GLY A 192 6.23 -8.82 12.47
CA GLY A 192 6.32 -7.40 12.14
C GLY A 192 6.54 -6.57 13.39
N LEU A 193 7.40 -5.56 13.29
CA LEU A 193 7.60 -4.52 14.28
C LEU A 193 7.21 -3.19 13.65
N ILE A 194 6.29 -2.46 14.29
CA ILE A 194 5.91 -1.12 13.85
C ILE A 194 6.37 -0.11 14.90
N GLY A 195 7.33 0.73 14.52
CA GLY A 195 7.91 1.72 15.41
C GLY A 195 7.25 3.09 15.36
N GLY A 196 6.83 3.61 16.51
CA GLY A 196 6.30 4.96 16.65
C GLY A 196 7.37 6.06 16.75
N SER A 197 6.96 7.25 17.22
CA SER A 197 7.85 8.37 17.53
C SER A 197 9.02 7.92 18.41
N GLY A 198 10.24 8.27 18.03
CA GLY A 198 11.47 7.90 18.73
C GLY A 198 11.98 6.48 18.45
N PHE A 199 11.23 5.64 17.73
CA PHE A 199 11.62 4.27 17.38
C PHE A 199 11.72 4.06 15.87
N TYR A 200 12.77 4.63 15.27
CA TYR A 200 12.94 4.67 13.81
C TYR A 200 13.87 3.58 13.26
N GLN A 201 14.57 2.88 14.13
CA GLN A 201 15.49 1.81 13.76
C GLN A 201 15.55 0.75 14.85
N PHE A 202 15.46 -0.52 14.45
CA PHE A 202 15.64 -1.67 15.33
C PHE A 202 16.97 -2.38 15.08
N PHE A 203 17.27 -2.67 13.81
CA PHE A 203 18.46 -3.40 13.39
C PHE A 203 19.61 -2.46 13.03
N GLY A 204 20.85 -2.97 13.12
CA GLY A 204 22.05 -2.25 12.69
C GLY A 204 22.06 -1.93 11.18
N LYS A 205 23.08 -1.18 10.74
CA LYS A 205 23.20 -0.68 9.36
C LYS A 205 23.32 -1.77 8.30
N ASP A 206 23.77 -2.97 8.68
CA ASP A 206 23.96 -4.10 7.76
C ASP A 206 22.67 -4.88 7.49
N ALA A 207 21.56 -4.49 8.12
CA ALA A 207 20.28 -5.14 7.92
C ALA A 207 19.71 -4.84 6.53
N LYS A 208 19.14 -5.87 5.89
CA LYS A 208 18.60 -5.77 4.53
C LYS A 208 17.37 -4.89 4.54
N GLU A 209 17.35 -3.86 3.69
CA GLU A 209 16.16 -3.08 3.42
C GLU A 209 15.46 -3.57 2.15
N ILE A 210 14.15 -3.64 2.21
CA ILE A 210 13.31 -4.01 1.08
C ILE A 210 12.22 -2.96 0.87
N GLU A 211 11.98 -2.68 -0.40
CA GLU A 211 10.89 -1.82 -0.83
C GLU A 211 9.70 -2.71 -1.19
N VAL A 212 8.54 -2.42 -0.60
CA VAL A 212 7.32 -3.21 -0.78
C VAL A 212 6.23 -2.26 -1.24
N ASP A 213 5.83 -2.39 -2.49
CA ASP A 213 4.69 -1.67 -3.05
C ASP A 213 3.39 -2.45 -2.78
N THR A 214 2.30 -1.75 -2.53
CA THR A 214 1.01 -2.35 -2.22
C THR A 214 -0.09 -1.77 -3.10
N GLU A 215 -1.22 -2.47 -3.20
CA GLU A 215 -2.40 -1.92 -3.88
C GLU A 215 -2.95 -0.62 -3.22
N PHE A 216 -2.52 -0.33 -1.99
CA PHE A 216 -2.85 0.90 -1.25
C PHE A 216 -1.74 1.96 -1.33
N GLY A 217 -0.78 1.78 -2.23
CA GLY A 217 0.39 2.64 -2.40
C GLY A 217 1.58 2.21 -1.54
N MET A 218 2.51 3.15 -1.34
CA MET A 218 3.75 2.90 -0.61
C MET A 218 3.54 2.92 0.91
N PRO A 219 4.17 2.00 1.67
CA PRO A 219 4.28 2.10 3.12
C PRO A 219 5.01 3.37 3.56
N SER A 220 5.01 3.64 4.86
CA SER A 220 5.68 4.80 5.47
C SER A 220 7.17 4.91 5.14
N ASP A 221 7.85 3.79 4.92
CA ASP A 221 9.26 3.71 4.53
C ASP A 221 9.59 2.30 3.97
N LYS A 222 10.83 2.09 3.58
CA LYS A 222 11.38 0.74 3.34
C LYS A 222 11.31 -0.10 4.61
N ILE A 223 11.04 -1.38 4.43
CA ILE A 223 10.97 -2.36 5.52
C ILE A 223 12.36 -2.95 5.74
N THR A 224 12.84 -2.94 6.98
CA THR A 224 14.11 -3.55 7.34
C THR A 224 13.87 -5.00 7.80
N ILE A 225 14.57 -5.96 7.20
CA ILE A 225 14.51 -7.37 7.57
C ILE A 225 15.73 -7.73 8.41
N GLY A 226 15.49 -8.34 9.57
CA GLY A 226 16.51 -8.85 10.46
C GLY A 226 16.12 -10.15 11.13
N LYS A 227 16.96 -10.61 12.07
CA LYS A 227 16.69 -11.78 12.91
C LYS A 227 16.83 -11.43 14.37
N ILE A 228 15.96 -11.99 15.21
CA ILE A 228 16.04 -11.91 16.67
C ILE A 228 15.84 -13.34 17.18
N PHE A 229 16.83 -13.88 17.90
CA PHE A 229 16.83 -15.29 18.34
C PHE A 229 16.48 -16.27 17.21
N GLY A 230 17.08 -16.07 16.02
CA GLY A 230 16.84 -16.88 14.83
C GLY A 230 15.51 -16.62 14.09
N LYS A 231 14.54 -15.93 14.71
CA LYS A 231 13.24 -15.62 14.11
C LYS A 231 13.38 -14.42 13.17
N LYS A 232 12.85 -14.54 11.94
CA LYS A 232 12.86 -13.46 10.94
C LYS A 232 11.83 -12.38 11.30
N VAL A 233 12.28 -11.13 11.31
CA VAL A 233 11.50 -9.98 11.77
C VAL A 233 11.58 -8.85 10.74
N ALA A 234 10.43 -8.28 10.39
CA ALA A 234 10.29 -7.11 9.54
C ALA A 234 10.02 -5.87 10.40
N PHE A 235 10.80 -4.81 10.24
CA PHE A 235 10.65 -3.56 10.97
C PHE A 235 10.23 -2.42 10.02
N LEU A 236 9.20 -1.67 10.42
CA LEU A 236 8.66 -0.53 9.68
C LEU A 236 8.47 0.68 10.61
N PRO A 237 9.14 1.82 10.37
CA PRO A 237 8.90 3.05 11.13
C PRO A 237 7.61 3.71 10.64
N ARG A 238 6.61 3.83 11.52
CA ARG A 238 5.26 4.35 11.21
C ARG A 238 5.26 5.74 10.61
N HIS A 239 6.17 6.60 11.06
CA HIS A 239 6.28 8.00 10.62
C HIS A 239 7.36 8.22 9.55
N GLY A 240 7.92 7.12 9.01
CA GLY A 240 9.15 7.15 8.22
C GLY A 240 10.39 7.39 9.10
N LYS A 241 11.58 7.04 8.60
CA LYS A 241 12.84 7.19 9.36
C LYS A 241 13.15 8.64 9.75
N LYS A 242 12.66 9.60 8.96
CA LYS A 242 12.84 11.05 9.20
C LYS A 242 11.71 11.68 10.02
N HIS A 243 10.75 10.88 10.51
CA HIS A 243 9.54 11.38 11.18
C HIS A 243 8.77 12.42 10.35
N SER A 244 8.68 12.22 9.04
CA SER A 244 8.09 13.21 8.12
C SER A 244 6.59 13.03 7.89
N ILE A 245 5.99 11.96 8.43
CA ILE A 245 4.59 11.61 8.19
C ILE A 245 3.78 11.80 9.48
N PRO A 246 2.87 12.79 9.56
CA PRO A 246 2.04 12.98 10.75
C PRO A 246 1.00 11.86 10.90
N PRO A 247 0.46 11.61 12.11
CA PRO A 247 -0.41 10.46 12.39
C PRO A 247 -1.63 10.31 11.46
N HIS A 248 -2.26 11.41 11.05
CA HIS A 248 -3.42 11.42 10.15
C HIS A 248 -3.07 11.18 8.66
N LYS A 249 -1.78 11.14 8.30
CA LYS A 249 -1.28 10.85 6.95
C LYS A 249 -0.51 9.54 6.85
N VAL A 250 -0.37 8.80 7.94
CA VAL A 250 0.27 7.48 7.92
C VAL A 250 -0.53 6.58 6.96
N PRO A 251 0.11 5.92 5.98
CA PRO A 251 -0.57 5.04 5.04
C PRO A 251 -0.83 3.67 5.69
N TYR A 252 -1.71 3.63 6.70
CA TYR A 252 -1.93 2.45 7.55
C TYR A 252 -2.25 1.18 6.75
N LYS A 253 -3.10 1.28 5.72
CA LYS A 253 -3.41 0.15 4.82
C LYS A 253 -2.20 -0.37 4.08
N ALA A 254 -1.37 0.52 3.52
CA ALA A 254 -0.13 0.11 2.86
C ALA A 254 0.85 -0.53 3.84
N ASN A 255 0.97 0.01 5.06
CA ASN A 255 1.83 -0.55 6.10
C ASN A 255 1.43 -1.98 6.46
N ILE A 256 0.16 -2.21 6.77
CA ILE A 256 -0.35 -3.54 7.14
C ILE A 256 -0.30 -4.50 5.95
N MET A 257 -0.68 -4.04 4.76
CA MET A 257 -0.65 -4.88 3.56
C MET A 257 0.78 -5.27 3.18
N ALA A 258 1.76 -4.37 3.30
CA ALA A 258 3.15 -4.70 3.03
C ALA A 258 3.67 -5.76 4.00
N LEU A 259 3.39 -5.63 5.30
CA LEU A 259 3.75 -6.65 6.29
C LEU A 259 3.05 -8.00 5.99
N LYS A 260 1.76 -7.98 5.64
CA LYS A 260 1.02 -9.19 5.23
C LYS A 260 1.66 -9.87 4.02
N GLN A 261 2.04 -9.10 2.99
CA GLN A 261 2.72 -9.63 1.80
C GLN A 261 4.07 -10.28 2.11
N LEU A 262 4.76 -9.83 3.16
CA LEU A 262 6.02 -10.41 3.64
C LEU A 262 5.85 -11.71 4.45
N GLY A 263 4.61 -12.11 4.70
CA GLY A 263 4.27 -13.29 5.50
C GLY A 263 4.12 -13.02 7.00
N VAL A 264 4.03 -11.74 7.41
CA VAL A 264 3.86 -11.39 8.83
C VAL A 264 2.53 -11.93 9.33
N LYS A 265 2.61 -12.67 10.44
CA LYS A 265 1.48 -13.27 11.16
C LYS A 265 1.24 -12.60 12.52
N LYS A 266 2.25 -11.91 13.05
CA LYS A 266 2.23 -11.25 14.36
C LYS A 266 2.86 -9.88 14.28
N ILE A 267 2.18 -8.83 14.74
CA ILE A 267 2.70 -7.47 14.82
C ILE A 267 2.88 -7.07 16.28
N ILE A 268 4.06 -6.54 16.60
CA ILE A 268 4.32 -5.83 17.86
C ILE A 268 4.60 -4.36 17.51
N ALA A 269 3.65 -3.51 17.85
CA ALA A 269 3.72 -2.08 17.61
C ALA A 269 4.12 -1.33 18.88
N SER A 270 4.83 -0.22 18.74
CA SER A 270 5.04 0.74 19.83
C SER A 270 4.34 2.07 19.56
N SER A 271 3.91 2.74 20.63
CA SER A 271 3.39 4.11 20.59
C SER A 271 3.91 4.91 21.77
N ALA A 272 4.28 6.17 21.54
CA ALA A 272 4.31 7.17 22.61
C ALA A 272 2.86 7.52 22.99
N ALA A 273 2.59 7.68 24.28
CA ALA A 273 1.28 8.02 24.79
C ALA A 273 1.37 8.96 25.99
N GLY A 274 0.40 9.87 26.09
CA GLY A 274 0.14 10.63 27.30
C GLY A 274 -0.68 9.80 28.28
N SER A 275 -0.43 9.96 29.58
CA SER A 275 -1.25 9.39 30.62
C SER A 275 -2.41 10.32 30.99
N LEU A 276 -3.61 9.76 31.06
CA LEU A 276 -4.82 10.44 31.56
C LEU A 276 -5.07 10.16 33.05
N GLN A 277 -4.16 9.42 33.71
CA GLN A 277 -4.33 8.92 35.06
C GLN A 277 -3.04 9.06 35.87
N THR A 278 -3.08 9.72 37.03
CA THR A 278 -1.89 9.97 37.88
C THR A 278 -1.14 8.71 38.32
N ARG A 279 -1.81 7.55 38.33
CA ARG A 279 -1.21 6.25 38.69
C ARG A 279 -0.30 5.67 37.61
N ILE A 280 -0.42 6.13 36.37
CA ILE A 280 0.39 5.71 35.21
C ILE A 280 1.37 6.84 34.89
N LYS A 281 2.66 6.64 35.15
CA LYS A 281 3.65 7.72 35.15
C LYS A 281 4.48 7.74 33.87
N PRO A 282 5.01 8.89 33.43
CA PRO A 282 6.04 8.94 32.40
C PRO A 282 7.21 7.98 32.71
N GLY A 283 7.62 7.21 31.70
CA GLY A 283 8.58 6.10 31.84
C GLY A 283 7.93 4.72 32.08
N ASP A 284 6.68 4.67 32.52
CA ASP A 284 5.95 3.41 32.61
C ASP A 284 5.65 2.85 31.20
N PHE A 285 5.48 1.54 31.14
CA PHE A 285 4.96 0.84 29.97
C PHE A 285 3.50 0.45 30.22
N VAL A 286 2.68 0.41 29.18
CA VAL A 286 1.31 -0.12 29.26
C VAL A 286 1.09 -1.08 28.09
N LEU A 287 0.35 -2.16 28.36
CA LEU A 287 -0.11 -3.12 27.35
C LEU A 287 -1.62 -2.91 27.18
N PRO A 288 -2.06 -1.98 26.30
CA PRO A 288 -3.48 -1.69 26.14
C PRO A 288 -4.28 -2.93 25.80
N ASP A 289 -5.49 -2.99 26.33
CA ASP A 289 -6.45 -4.05 26.08
C ASP A 289 -7.74 -3.55 25.45
N GLN A 290 -7.95 -2.23 25.47
CA GLN A 290 -9.05 -1.54 24.84
C GLN A 290 -8.56 -0.25 24.17
N PHE A 291 -9.33 0.22 23.19
CA PHE A 291 -9.14 1.54 22.62
C PHE A 291 -10.49 2.25 22.45
N VAL A 292 -10.45 3.57 22.36
CA VAL A 292 -11.59 4.40 21.95
C VAL A 292 -11.17 5.23 20.76
N ASP A 293 -11.91 5.13 19.66
CA ASP A 293 -11.64 5.90 18.46
C ASP A 293 -12.24 7.32 18.55
N ARG A 294 -11.39 8.32 18.37
CA ARG A 294 -11.72 9.75 18.21
C ARG A 294 -11.03 10.33 16.97
N THR A 295 -10.62 9.47 16.05
CA THR A 295 -10.17 9.84 14.72
C THR A 295 -11.36 10.23 13.85
N LYS A 296 -11.13 10.83 12.68
CA LYS A 296 -12.20 11.44 11.87
C LYS A 296 -12.26 10.94 10.44
N ASN A 297 -11.13 10.96 9.74
CA ASN A 297 -11.10 10.83 8.27
C ASN A 297 -10.03 9.83 7.82
N ARG A 298 -9.80 8.77 8.61
CA ARG A 298 -8.81 7.74 8.29
C ARG A 298 -9.46 6.68 7.42
N ASP A 299 -8.69 6.16 6.49
CA ASP A 299 -9.09 5.00 5.68
C ASP A 299 -8.81 3.73 6.50
N ASP A 300 -9.84 3.25 7.19
CA ASP A 300 -9.75 2.34 8.33
C ASP A 300 -10.22 0.91 8.06
N THR A 301 -10.61 0.59 6.82
CA THR A 301 -10.96 -0.76 6.40
C THR A 301 -10.40 -1.13 5.03
N PHE A 302 -10.05 -2.40 4.87
CA PHE A 302 -9.75 -3.01 3.57
C PHE A 302 -11.02 -3.39 2.78
N PHE A 303 -12.20 -3.41 3.41
CA PHE A 303 -13.43 -3.95 2.86
C PHE A 303 -14.45 -2.87 2.50
N ASN A 304 -14.13 -2.10 1.45
CA ASN A 304 -15.00 -1.03 0.92
C ASN A 304 -16.01 -1.51 -0.14
N GLY A 305 -16.26 -2.82 -0.23
CA GLY A 305 -17.11 -3.43 -1.26
C GLY A 305 -16.34 -3.91 -2.50
N PRO A 306 -16.89 -4.88 -3.28
CA PRO A 306 -18.18 -5.55 -3.05
C PRO A 306 -18.13 -6.57 -1.92
N LYS A 307 -16.93 -6.98 -1.47
CA LYS A 307 -16.79 -7.79 -0.26
C LYS A 307 -16.97 -6.90 0.97
N VAL A 308 -17.85 -7.33 1.86
CA VAL A 308 -18.15 -6.65 3.13
C VAL A 308 -17.61 -7.50 4.27
N ALA A 309 -16.97 -6.85 5.24
CA ALA A 309 -16.53 -7.50 6.47
C ALA A 309 -16.95 -6.67 7.69
N HIS A 310 -17.41 -7.35 8.74
CA HIS A 310 -17.68 -6.77 10.04
C HIS A 310 -16.77 -7.42 11.07
N ILE A 311 -15.59 -6.85 11.25
CA ILE A 311 -14.60 -7.40 12.18
C ILE A 311 -15.03 -7.13 13.62
N GLU A 312 -15.14 -8.20 14.42
CA GLU A 312 -15.42 -8.06 15.85
C GLU A 312 -14.27 -7.30 16.54
N MET A 313 -14.56 -6.40 17.47
CA MET A 313 -13.54 -5.61 18.19
C MET A 313 -13.72 -5.57 19.71
N ALA A 314 -14.54 -6.46 20.28
CA ALA A 314 -14.73 -6.55 21.73
C ALA A 314 -13.39 -6.75 22.48
N TYR A 315 -12.50 -7.54 21.90
CA TYR A 315 -11.10 -7.66 22.33
C TYR A 315 -10.18 -7.36 21.13
N PRO A 316 -9.68 -6.11 21.01
CA PRO A 316 -8.99 -5.66 19.79
C PRO A 316 -7.53 -6.12 19.71
N TYR A 317 -6.88 -6.41 20.84
CA TYR A 317 -5.50 -6.87 20.89
C TYR A 317 -5.41 -8.38 21.10
N CYS A 318 -4.37 -9.01 20.57
CA CYS A 318 -4.18 -10.46 20.70
C CYS A 318 -3.89 -10.86 22.15
N LYS A 319 -4.80 -11.66 22.74
CA LYS A 319 -4.66 -12.20 24.11
C LYS A 319 -3.33 -12.91 24.35
N VAL A 320 -2.92 -13.78 23.41
CA VAL A 320 -1.66 -14.54 23.55
C VAL A 320 -0.45 -13.61 23.61
N LEU A 321 -0.36 -12.65 22.68
CA LEU A 321 0.76 -11.70 22.66
C LEU A 321 0.81 -10.84 23.92
N ARG A 322 -0.36 -10.40 24.40
CA ARG A 322 -0.46 -9.62 25.64
C ARG A 322 -0.03 -10.43 26.86
N GLU A 323 -0.45 -11.68 27.00
CA GLU A 323 -0.01 -12.53 28.12
C GLU A 323 1.49 -12.85 28.03
N THR A 324 2.04 -13.12 26.84
CA THR A 324 3.49 -13.24 26.65
C THR A 324 4.21 -11.97 27.10
N ALA A 325 3.75 -10.79 26.68
CA ALA A 325 4.34 -9.51 27.05
C ALA A 325 4.26 -9.24 28.56
N LYS A 326 3.13 -9.55 29.19
CA LYS A 326 2.94 -9.43 30.65
C LYS A 326 3.88 -10.35 31.44
N LEU A 327 4.12 -11.57 30.96
CA LEU A 327 5.09 -12.47 31.59
C LEU A 327 6.52 -11.95 31.42
N GLN A 328 6.87 -11.47 30.22
CA GLN A 328 8.21 -10.95 29.97
C GLN A 328 8.48 -9.64 30.74
N SER A 329 7.48 -8.75 30.89
CA SER A 329 7.66 -7.50 31.63
C SER A 329 8.00 -7.74 33.10
N LYS A 330 7.37 -8.75 33.73
CA LYS A 330 7.71 -9.21 35.07
C LYS A 330 9.12 -9.80 35.15
N ARG A 331 9.51 -10.64 34.18
CA ARG A 331 10.84 -11.27 34.14
C ARG A 331 11.97 -10.26 34.02
N ILE A 332 11.79 -9.24 33.18
CA ILE A 332 12.79 -8.17 32.99
C ILE A 332 12.64 -7.02 33.99
N LYS A 333 11.69 -7.12 34.94
CA LYS A 333 11.46 -6.19 36.05
C LYS A 333 11.20 -4.73 35.62
N ILE A 334 10.48 -4.52 34.50
CA ILE A 334 10.05 -3.18 34.09
C ILE A 334 8.69 -2.82 34.70
N LYS A 335 8.47 -1.54 35.00
CA LYS A 335 7.16 -1.05 35.45
C LYS A 335 6.20 -1.05 34.27
N CYS A 336 5.33 -2.06 34.22
CA CYS A 336 4.41 -2.28 33.11
C CYS A 336 2.99 -2.54 33.62
N HIS A 337 2.05 -1.68 33.23
CA HIS A 337 0.62 -1.86 33.52
C HIS A 337 0.04 -2.87 32.52
N PRO A 338 -0.61 -3.96 33.00
CA PRO A 338 -0.99 -5.08 32.14
C PRO A 338 -2.22 -4.78 31.28
N ALA A 339 -2.93 -3.69 31.53
CA ALA A 339 -4.15 -3.28 30.85
C ALA A 339 -4.24 -1.75 30.83
N GLY A 340 -5.08 -1.22 29.93
CA GLY A 340 -5.34 0.20 29.81
C GLY A 340 -6.17 0.52 28.57
N THR A 341 -7.13 1.43 28.71
CA THR A 341 -7.94 1.93 27.60
C THR A 341 -7.27 3.14 26.96
N ALA A 342 -6.91 3.03 25.67
CA ALA A 342 -6.29 4.11 24.93
C ALA A 342 -7.30 4.89 24.07
N VAL A 343 -7.51 6.17 24.34
CA VAL A 343 -8.19 7.06 23.39
C VAL A 343 -7.23 7.45 22.26
N VAL A 344 -7.64 7.20 21.03
CA VAL A 344 -6.88 7.52 19.82
C VAL A 344 -7.49 8.75 19.17
N ILE A 345 -6.83 9.90 19.28
CA ILE A 345 -7.29 11.15 18.67
C ILE A 345 -6.71 11.34 17.28
N GLU A 346 -7.35 12.19 16.47
CA GLU A 346 -6.92 12.47 15.10
C GLU A 346 -5.51 13.06 15.00
N GLY A 347 -5.17 14.01 15.89
CA GLY A 347 -3.98 14.86 15.75
C GLY A 347 -4.11 15.88 14.60
N PRO A 348 -3.03 16.58 14.22
CA PRO A 348 -1.70 16.52 14.81
C PRO A 348 -1.56 17.35 16.09
N ARG A 349 -2.56 18.18 16.44
CA ARG A 349 -2.54 18.92 17.71
C ARG A 349 -2.67 17.97 18.90
N PHE A 350 -2.04 18.33 20.02
CA PHE A 350 -2.40 17.77 21.33
C PHE A 350 -3.80 18.22 21.76
N SER A 351 -4.32 17.58 22.81
CA SER A 351 -5.63 17.87 23.39
C SER A 351 -5.72 19.29 23.94
N THR A 352 -6.91 19.87 23.92
CA THR A 352 -7.21 21.01 24.81
C THR A 352 -7.38 20.48 26.24
N LEU A 353 -7.32 21.38 27.24
CA LEU A 353 -7.60 20.99 28.62
C LEU A 353 -8.98 20.34 28.78
N ALA A 354 -10.00 20.90 28.11
CA ALA A 354 -11.36 20.37 28.14
C ALA A 354 -11.45 18.96 27.52
N ASP A 355 -10.79 18.73 26.38
CA ASP A 355 -10.69 17.40 25.76
C ASP A 355 -10.11 16.39 26.77
N SER A 356 -8.96 16.72 27.35
CA SER A 356 -8.22 15.82 28.25
C SER A 356 -8.96 15.53 29.56
N LEU A 357 -9.60 16.54 30.17
CA LEU A 357 -10.43 16.35 31.36
C LEU A 357 -11.64 15.47 31.06
N SER A 358 -12.26 15.63 29.89
CA SER A 358 -13.36 14.77 29.45
C SER A 358 -12.91 13.31 29.29
N TYR A 359 -11.79 13.08 28.61
CA TYR A 359 -11.22 11.74 28.44
C TYR A 359 -10.86 11.09 29.79
N SER A 360 -10.24 11.85 30.69
CA SER A 360 -9.90 11.39 32.04
C SER A 360 -11.16 11.04 32.86
N LYS A 361 -12.23 11.84 32.74
CA LYS A 361 -13.52 11.62 33.41
C LYS A 361 -14.23 10.35 32.92
N ASN A 362 -14.06 9.99 31.65
CA ASN A 362 -14.56 8.71 31.11
C ASN A 362 -13.79 7.49 31.65
N GLY A 363 -12.76 7.69 32.46
CA GLY A 363 -11.97 6.61 33.05
C GLY A 363 -10.96 5.99 32.08
N TRP A 364 -10.69 6.63 30.94
CA TRP A 364 -9.66 6.18 30.01
C TRP A 364 -8.26 6.44 30.57
N ASP A 365 -7.31 5.61 30.16
CA ASP A 365 -5.99 5.55 30.78
C ASP A 365 -4.95 6.32 30.01
N LEU A 366 -5.00 6.21 28.68
CA LEU A 366 -3.96 6.66 27.78
C LEU A 366 -4.54 7.49 26.65
N ILE A 367 -3.74 8.40 26.10
CA ILE A 367 -4.03 9.11 24.87
C ILE A 367 -2.89 8.97 23.87
N ASN A 368 -3.21 8.66 22.61
CA ASN A 368 -2.26 8.66 21.50
C ASN A 368 -2.95 9.01 20.19
N MET A 369 -2.24 8.86 19.06
CA MET A 369 -2.73 9.20 17.73
C MET A 369 -2.61 8.07 16.69
N THR A 370 -2.15 6.87 17.04
CA THR A 370 -1.67 5.89 16.03
C THR A 370 -2.14 4.45 16.21
N GLN A 371 -2.74 4.08 17.35
CA GLN A 371 -3.17 2.68 17.54
C GLN A 371 -4.34 2.29 16.64
N TYR A 372 -5.23 3.25 16.34
CA TYR A 372 -6.31 3.13 15.34
C TYR A 372 -5.92 3.89 14.06
N PRO A 373 -6.19 3.38 12.85
CA PRO A 373 -6.84 2.10 12.54
C PRO A 373 -5.86 0.91 12.47
N GLU A 374 -4.60 1.07 12.87
CA GLU A 374 -3.56 0.05 12.73
C GLU A 374 -3.95 -1.32 13.33
N VAL A 375 -4.54 -1.33 14.54
CA VAL A 375 -5.04 -2.54 15.20
C VAL A 375 -6.20 -3.19 14.44
N VAL A 376 -7.09 -2.38 13.85
CA VAL A 376 -8.28 -2.85 13.13
C VAL A 376 -7.89 -3.49 11.81
N LEU A 377 -7.05 -2.80 11.04
CA LEU A 377 -6.51 -3.30 9.78
C LEU A 377 -5.69 -4.59 9.97
N ALA A 378 -4.92 -4.69 11.05
CA ALA A 378 -4.21 -5.94 11.38
C ALA A 378 -5.18 -7.11 11.65
N ALA A 379 -6.25 -6.85 12.40
CA ALA A 379 -7.27 -7.85 12.69
C ALA A 379 -8.05 -8.28 11.43
N GLU A 380 -8.40 -7.34 10.56
CA GLU A 380 -9.02 -7.63 9.26
C GLU A 380 -8.18 -8.58 8.42
N MET A 381 -6.85 -8.47 8.51
CA MET A 381 -5.89 -9.34 7.81
C MET A 381 -5.54 -10.63 8.57
N GLY A 382 -6.19 -10.92 9.71
CA GLY A 382 -5.94 -12.11 10.52
C GLY A 382 -4.58 -12.13 11.24
N ILE A 383 -3.96 -10.96 11.40
CA ILE A 383 -2.65 -10.79 12.02
C ILE A 383 -2.84 -10.59 13.53
N CYS A 384 -2.18 -11.40 14.37
CA CYS A 384 -2.21 -11.19 15.82
C CYS A 384 -1.46 -9.86 16.12
N TYR A 385 -2.10 -8.89 16.77
CA TYR A 385 -1.53 -7.56 17.01
C TYR A 385 -1.36 -7.27 18.52
N LEU A 386 -0.21 -6.70 18.89
CA LEU A 386 0.13 -6.20 20.22
C LEU A 386 0.58 -4.74 20.11
N ASN A 387 0.10 -3.89 21.01
CA ASN A 387 0.69 -2.58 21.22
C ASN A 387 1.41 -2.51 22.58
N ILE A 388 2.57 -1.86 22.58
CA ILE A 388 3.31 -1.47 23.78
C ILE A 388 3.35 0.06 23.81
N SER A 389 2.60 0.66 24.74
CA SER A 389 2.61 2.10 24.97
C SER A 389 3.72 2.47 25.92
N ILE A 390 4.53 3.46 25.55
CA ILE A 390 5.47 4.13 26.45
C ILE A 390 4.84 5.44 26.88
N ILE A 391 4.75 5.64 28.18
CA ILE A 391 4.16 6.85 28.74
C ILE A 391 5.21 7.95 28.72
N THR A 392 4.93 9.02 28.01
CA THR A 392 5.89 10.11 27.81
C THR A 392 5.55 11.36 28.59
N ASP A 393 4.30 11.51 29.00
CA ASP A 393 3.76 12.74 29.58
C ASP A 393 2.41 12.44 30.25
N TYR A 394 1.79 13.47 30.80
CA TYR A 394 0.51 13.43 31.49
C TYR A 394 -0.61 14.13 30.69
N ASP A 395 -0.45 14.23 29.38
CA ASP A 395 -1.27 15.07 28.49
C ASP A 395 -1.41 16.48 29.09
N VAL A 396 -2.60 17.08 29.02
CA VAL A 396 -2.87 18.42 29.58
C VAL A 396 -3.86 18.38 30.76
N GLY A 397 -4.62 17.30 30.95
CA GLY A 397 -5.70 17.19 31.93
C GLY A 397 -5.25 16.75 33.32
N VAL A 398 -4.29 15.82 33.40
CA VAL A 398 -3.72 15.40 34.69
C VAL A 398 -2.87 16.54 35.29
N TYR A 399 -2.25 17.36 34.44
CA TYR A 399 -1.53 18.58 34.81
C TYR A 399 -2.33 19.51 35.74
N ALA A 400 -3.63 19.72 35.46
CA ALA A 400 -4.49 20.60 36.26
C ALA A 400 -4.61 20.18 37.73
N LYS A 401 -4.26 18.92 38.07
CA LYS A 401 -4.30 18.38 39.43
C LYS A 401 -2.92 18.18 40.06
N SER A 402 -1.81 18.26 39.30
CA SER A 402 -0.47 17.81 39.76
C SER A 402 0.69 18.80 39.60
N LYS A 403 0.48 20.06 39.21
CA LYS A 403 1.54 21.10 39.04
C LYS A 403 2.69 20.71 38.08
N THR A 404 2.47 19.82 37.12
CA THR A 404 3.45 19.46 36.06
C THR A 404 3.45 20.49 34.92
N SER A 405 4.07 20.26 33.76
CA SER A 405 3.88 21.12 32.56
C SER A 405 2.95 20.43 31.55
N PRO A 406 2.22 21.17 30.69
CA PRO A 406 1.53 20.60 29.54
C PRO A 406 2.50 19.83 28.64
N VAL A 407 2.00 18.79 27.96
CA VAL A 407 2.79 18.01 27.01
C VAL A 407 3.42 18.90 25.92
N SER A 408 4.68 18.61 25.60
CA SER A 408 5.40 19.17 24.46
C SER A 408 6.06 18.07 23.63
N ILE A 409 6.39 18.36 22.37
CA ILE A 409 7.07 17.38 21.51
C ILE A 409 8.47 17.04 22.03
N GLU A 410 9.15 18.01 22.65
CA GLU A 410 10.47 17.82 23.27
C GLU A 410 10.38 16.81 24.42
N GLN A 411 9.39 16.96 25.29
CA GLN A 411 9.16 16.02 26.40
C GLN A 411 8.86 14.60 25.88
N VAL A 412 8.03 14.50 24.84
CA VAL A 412 7.70 13.22 24.19
C VAL A 412 8.96 12.53 23.67
N LEU A 413 9.76 13.25 22.89
CA LEU A 413 10.98 12.69 22.29
C LEU A 413 12.04 12.36 23.34
N TYR A 414 12.19 13.19 24.37
CA TYR A 414 13.13 12.97 25.47
C TYR A 414 12.79 11.69 26.25
N ASN A 415 11.55 11.58 26.74
CA ASN A 415 11.13 10.43 27.54
C ASN A 415 11.10 9.15 26.70
N PHE A 416 10.74 9.22 25.43
CA PHE A 416 10.81 8.07 24.55
C PHE A 416 12.26 7.59 24.37
N LYS A 417 13.18 8.51 24.06
CA LYS A 417 14.61 8.19 23.85
C LYS A 417 15.22 7.48 25.06
N ASN A 418 14.89 7.93 26.28
CA ASN A 418 15.35 7.31 27.52
C ASN A 418 14.82 5.89 27.74
N ASN A 419 13.75 5.50 27.05
CA ASN A 419 13.13 4.18 27.16
C ASN A 419 13.35 3.28 25.93
N THR A 420 14.02 3.77 24.88
CA THR A 420 14.19 3.03 23.62
C THR A 420 14.95 1.71 23.80
N GLU A 421 16.04 1.69 24.57
CA GLU A 421 16.82 0.46 24.77
C GLU A 421 16.06 -0.55 25.64
N THR A 422 15.36 -0.09 26.68
CA THR A 422 14.43 -0.92 27.47
C THR A 422 13.33 -1.51 26.59
N LEU A 423 12.74 -0.73 25.69
CA LEU A 423 11.73 -1.19 24.73
C LEU A 423 12.31 -2.26 23.79
N LYS A 424 13.48 -2.03 23.20
CA LYS A 424 14.14 -3.00 22.30
C LYS A 424 14.41 -4.32 23.02
N TYR A 425 14.92 -4.25 24.25
CA TYR A 425 15.16 -5.44 25.06
C TYR A 425 13.86 -6.17 25.38
N PHE A 426 12.81 -5.43 25.78
CA PHE A 426 11.50 -5.99 26.07
C PHE A 426 10.88 -6.69 24.85
N ILE A 427 10.87 -6.03 23.68
CA ILE A 427 10.42 -6.60 22.42
C ILE A 427 11.22 -7.86 22.07
N SER A 428 12.54 -7.84 22.24
CA SER A 428 13.40 -9.01 21.97
C SER A 428 13.02 -10.19 22.85
N LYS A 429 12.72 -9.97 24.14
CA LYS A 429 12.26 -11.01 25.06
C LYS A 429 10.85 -11.53 24.73
N ILE A 430 9.96 -10.67 24.27
CA ILE A 430 8.65 -11.09 23.75
C ILE A 430 8.86 -12.02 22.55
N ILE A 431 9.69 -11.61 21.59
CA ILE A 431 9.95 -12.38 20.36
C ILE A 431 10.62 -13.72 20.67
N GLU A 432 11.56 -13.77 21.61
CA GLU A 432 12.17 -15.02 22.09
C GLU A 432 11.10 -16.03 22.53
N ASN A 433 10.11 -15.56 23.30
CA ASN A 433 9.08 -16.38 23.96
C ASN A 433 7.73 -16.42 23.23
N ILE A 434 7.63 -15.87 22.01
CA ILE A 434 6.38 -15.84 21.23
C ILE A 434 6.05 -17.25 20.71
N GLY A 435 4.82 -17.71 20.96
CA GLY A 435 4.31 -19.00 20.48
C GLY A 435 4.01 -19.02 18.96
N GLY A 436 3.57 -20.18 18.46
CA GLY A 436 3.08 -20.37 17.09
C GLY A 436 1.84 -19.52 16.78
N HIS A 437 1.54 -19.27 15.50
CA HIS A 437 0.36 -18.46 15.12
C HIS A 437 -0.97 -19.18 15.44
N ASP A 438 -0.98 -20.51 15.42
CA ASP A 438 -2.14 -21.35 15.75
C ASP A 438 -2.61 -21.26 17.21
N SER A 439 -1.84 -20.58 18.07
CA SER A 439 -2.20 -20.36 19.47
C SER A 439 -3.27 -19.26 19.67
N CYS A 440 -3.58 -18.47 18.64
CA CYS A 440 -4.44 -17.28 18.71
C CYS A 440 -5.69 -17.42 17.81
N GLU A 441 -6.81 -16.78 18.16
CA GLU A 441 -8.06 -16.83 17.37
C GLU A 441 -8.18 -15.71 16.31
N CYS A 442 -7.19 -14.82 16.19
CA CYS A 442 -7.28 -13.63 15.32
C CYS A 442 -7.52 -13.99 13.84
N GLN A 443 -6.92 -15.07 13.34
CA GLN A 443 -7.14 -15.53 11.97
C GLN A 443 -8.58 -16.00 11.76
N LYS A 444 -9.10 -16.83 12.68
CA LYS A 444 -10.49 -17.30 12.63
C LYS A 444 -11.48 -16.15 12.74
N LYS A 445 -11.16 -15.15 13.57
CA LYS A 445 -11.95 -13.93 13.75
C LYS A 445 -12.05 -13.12 12.45
N SER A 446 -10.93 -12.95 11.74
CA SER A 446 -10.88 -12.34 10.40
C SER A 446 -11.73 -13.09 9.39
N GLU A 447 -11.60 -14.42 9.33
CA GLU A 447 -12.35 -15.26 8.37
C GLU A 447 -13.86 -15.20 8.59
N ARG A 448 -14.30 -15.16 9.86
CA ARG A 448 -15.72 -15.06 10.23
C ARG A 448 -16.31 -13.67 10.01
N ALA A 449 -15.48 -12.63 9.86
CA ALA A 449 -15.94 -11.26 9.65
C ALA A 449 -16.58 -11.05 8.28
N LEU A 450 -16.21 -11.88 7.28
CA LEU A 450 -16.72 -11.76 5.92
C LEU A 450 -18.20 -12.13 5.84
N VAL A 451 -18.99 -11.22 5.27
CA VAL A 451 -20.38 -11.50 4.88
C VAL A 451 -20.36 -12.45 3.69
N LYS A 452 -21.05 -13.60 3.83
CA LYS A 452 -21.09 -14.66 2.83
C LYS A 452 -22.08 -14.38 1.71
#